data_AF-A0A2A3IWC6-F1
#
_entry.id   AF-A0A2A3IWC6-F1
#
_cell.length_a   1.000
_cell.length_b   1.000
_cell.length_c   1.000
_cell.angle_alpha   90.00
_cell.angle_beta   90.00
_cell.angle_gamma   90.00
#
_symmetry.space_group_name_H-M   'P 1'
#
loop_
_entity.id
_entity.type
_entity.pdbx_description
1 polymer ?
#
loop_
_entity_poly.entity_id
_entity_poly.type
_entity_poly.pdbx_seq_one_letter_code
_entity_poly.pdbx_strand_id
1 'polypeptide(L)'
;MYDADPAHTAALLEHFADLRDGTHGDAVSRQAKEELFAATVELLDPYARQALDETNTHLLLGTGEVIATGARKSQDGVAALWVLTWPEQRAVGINPITLHAFYGAGFHHPHLRGGTVGDWPLNAFTPRQAAAELPTLRAIASAELHNLVFQRDYRIIPATTHGQAS
;
A
#
# COMPACT_ATOMS: atom_id res chain seq x y z
N MET A 1 18.00 26.82 13.24
CA MET A 1 18.12 25.55 12.49
C MET A 1 16.67 25.15 12.24
N TYR A 2 16.14 25.32 11.03
CA TYR A 2 14.78 24.87 10.76
C TYR A 2 14.80 23.34 10.82
N ASP A 3 13.99 22.74 11.69
CA ASP A 3 13.74 21.31 11.64
C ASP A 3 13.30 20.97 10.22
N ALA A 4 13.88 19.91 9.66
CA ALA A 4 13.45 19.42 8.36
C ALA A 4 11.94 19.12 8.45
N ASP A 5 11.18 19.55 7.43
CA ASP A 5 9.75 19.27 7.37
C ASP A 5 9.50 17.77 7.58
N PRO A 6 8.42 17.38 8.29
CA PRO A 6 8.02 15.98 8.41
C PRO A 6 7.98 15.29 7.05
N ALA A 7 8.43 14.03 6.97
CA ALA A 7 8.56 13.33 5.69
C ALA A 7 7.25 13.32 4.87
N HIS A 8 6.10 13.18 5.52
CA HIS A 8 4.79 13.18 4.86
C HIS A 8 4.42 14.55 4.25
N THR A 9 4.79 15.67 4.88
CA THR A 9 4.53 17.00 4.32
C THR A 9 5.50 17.31 3.18
N ALA A 10 6.76 16.88 3.29
CA ALA A 10 7.72 16.99 2.21
C ALA A 10 7.27 16.22 0.95
N ALA A 11 6.77 15.00 1.12
CA ALA A 11 6.21 14.19 0.02
C ALA A 11 4.98 14.85 -0.63
N LEU A 12 4.10 15.47 0.16
CA LEU A 12 2.96 16.23 -0.37
C LEU A 12 3.39 17.48 -1.15
N LEU A 13 4.39 18.21 -0.67
CA LEU A 13 4.93 19.37 -1.39
C LEU A 13 5.57 18.96 -2.72
N GLU A 14 6.32 17.86 -2.74
CA GLU A 14 6.89 17.28 -3.96
C GLU A 14 5.78 16.84 -4.93
N HIS A 15 4.73 16.19 -4.43
CA HIS A 15 3.56 15.82 -5.22
C HIS A 15 2.88 17.04 -5.88
N PHE A 16 2.66 18.12 -5.14
CA PHE A 16 2.04 19.33 -5.69
C PHE A 16 2.97 20.09 -6.64
N ALA A 17 4.28 20.06 -6.41
CA ALA A 17 5.26 20.61 -7.34
C ALA A 17 5.23 19.85 -8.67
N ASP A 18 5.21 18.53 -8.63
CA ASP A 18 5.11 17.73 -9.84
C ASP A 18 3.82 17.99 -10.62
N LEU A 19 2.69 18.14 -9.92
CA LEU A 19 1.41 18.49 -10.54
C LEU A 19 1.46 19.84 -11.25
N ARG A 20 2.09 20.83 -10.62
CA ARG A 20 2.28 22.17 -11.19
C ARG A 20 3.15 22.11 -12.44
N ASP A 21 4.22 21.32 -12.41
CA ASP A 21 5.25 21.30 -13.45
C ASP A 21 4.98 20.22 -14.52
N GLY A 22 3.97 19.37 -14.30
CA GLY A 22 3.61 18.28 -15.20
C GLY A 22 4.61 17.12 -15.18
N THR A 23 5.41 16.99 -14.12
CA THR A 23 6.48 15.99 -13.98
C THR A 23 6.01 14.81 -13.13
N HIS A 24 6.91 13.89 -12.79
CA HIS A 24 6.80 12.91 -11.72
C HIS A 24 8.24 12.54 -11.34
N GLY A 25 8.76 13.16 -10.26
CA GLY A 25 10.20 13.32 -10.13
C GLY A 25 10.77 14.03 -11.36
N ASP A 26 11.84 13.50 -11.95
CA ASP A 26 12.43 14.07 -13.17
C ASP A 26 11.73 13.63 -14.47
N ALA A 27 10.73 12.75 -14.40
CA ALA A 27 10.08 12.18 -15.58
C ALA A 27 8.97 13.08 -16.14
N VAL A 28 8.99 13.34 -17.45
CA VAL A 28 7.97 14.16 -18.14
C VAL A 28 7.04 13.32 -19.01
N SER A 29 7.59 12.40 -19.80
CA SER A 29 6.78 11.57 -20.72
C SER A 29 6.04 10.48 -19.96
N ARG A 30 4.85 10.08 -20.43
CA ARG A 30 4.07 9.00 -19.81
C ARG A 30 4.88 7.72 -19.63
N GLN A 31 5.65 7.34 -20.66
CA GLN A 31 6.51 6.16 -20.60
C GLN A 31 7.54 6.26 -19.48
N ALA A 32 8.27 7.38 -19.38
CA ALA A 32 9.28 7.58 -18.34
C ALA A 32 8.66 7.57 -16.93
N LYS A 33 7.46 8.15 -16.78
CA LYS A 33 6.73 8.12 -15.50
C LYS A 33 6.29 6.71 -15.11
N GLU A 34 5.90 5.86 -16.06
CA GLU A 34 5.57 4.46 -15.81
C GLU A 34 6.79 3.60 -15.47
N GLU A 35 7.94 3.87 -16.10
CA GLU A 35 9.22 3.23 -15.76
C GLU A 35 9.65 3.61 -14.34
N LEU A 36 9.51 4.89 -13.97
CA LEU A 36 9.75 5.36 -12.62
C LEU A 36 8.79 4.73 -11.61
N PHE A 37 7.51 4.62 -11.95
CA PHE A 37 6.53 3.90 -11.11
C PHE A 37 6.93 2.45 -10.87
N ALA A 38 7.39 1.73 -11.90
CA ALA A 38 7.86 0.36 -11.74
C ALA A 38 9.06 0.28 -10.78
N ALA A 39 10.01 1.22 -10.87
CA ALA A 39 11.12 1.30 -9.92
C ALA A 39 10.65 1.64 -8.49
N THR A 40 9.67 2.53 -8.34
CA THR A 40 9.03 2.84 -7.04
C THR A 40 8.39 1.60 -6.42
N VAL A 41 7.72 0.76 -7.21
CA VAL A 41 7.13 -0.51 -6.72
C VAL A 41 8.21 -1.41 -6.13
N GLU A 42 9.35 -1.57 -6.79
CA GLU A 42 10.47 -2.37 -6.26
C GLU A 42 11.05 -1.79 -4.96
N LEU A 43 11.11 -0.46 -4.84
CA LEU A 43 11.55 0.21 -3.61
C LEU A 43 10.55 0.01 -2.45
N LEU A 44 9.25 -0.05 -2.75
CA LEU A 44 8.20 -0.24 -1.76
C LEU A 44 8.04 -1.69 -1.29
N ASP A 45 8.35 -2.67 -2.13
CA ASP A 45 8.11 -4.11 -1.85
C ASP A 45 8.54 -4.55 -0.44
N PRO A 46 9.77 -4.27 0.06
CA PRO A 46 10.15 -4.69 1.40
C PRO A 46 9.28 -4.07 2.51
N TYR A 47 8.83 -2.83 2.34
CA TYR A 47 8.02 -2.12 3.35
C TYR A 47 6.54 -2.51 3.29
N ALA A 48 6.02 -2.78 2.09
CA ALA A 48 4.67 -3.30 1.91
C ALA A 48 4.54 -4.69 2.53
N ARG A 49 5.52 -5.57 2.28
CA ARG A 49 5.61 -6.88 2.94
C ARG A 49 5.72 -6.74 4.44
N GLN A 50 6.60 -5.86 4.93
CA GLN A 50 6.75 -5.63 6.37
C GLN A 50 5.42 -5.25 7.04
N ALA A 51 4.67 -4.29 6.48
CA ALA A 51 3.38 -3.88 7.05
C ALA A 51 2.35 -5.02 7.11
N LEU A 52 2.33 -5.87 6.08
CA LEU A 52 1.44 -7.04 6.04
C LEU A 52 1.92 -8.15 6.98
N ASP A 53 3.23 -8.42 7.05
CA ASP A 53 3.81 -9.44 7.91
C ASP A 53 3.66 -9.10 9.40
N GLU A 54 3.71 -7.82 9.78
CA GLU A 54 3.38 -7.36 11.13
C GLU A 54 1.93 -7.72 11.50
N THR A 55 0.99 -7.44 10.58
CA THR A 55 -0.43 -7.82 10.73
C THR A 55 -0.58 -9.34 10.82
N ASN A 56 0.06 -10.07 9.92
CA ASN A 56 0.01 -11.53 9.88
C ASN A 56 0.54 -12.15 11.18
N THR A 57 1.70 -11.70 11.63
CA THR A 57 2.36 -12.22 12.84
C THR A 57 1.51 -11.98 14.08
N HIS A 58 1.02 -10.75 14.27
CA HIS A 58 0.43 -10.34 15.54
C HIS A 58 -1.08 -10.55 15.62
N LEU A 59 -1.80 -10.50 14.49
CA LEU A 59 -3.27 -10.59 14.48
C LEU A 59 -3.77 -11.87 13.82
N LEU A 60 -3.03 -12.40 12.83
CA LEU A 60 -3.39 -13.64 12.13
C LEU A 60 -2.60 -14.87 12.62
N LEU A 61 -1.73 -14.70 13.63
CA LEU A 61 -0.93 -15.77 14.23
C LEU A 61 -0.06 -16.54 13.20
N GLY A 62 0.38 -15.85 12.15
CA GLY A 62 1.21 -16.41 11.08
C GLY A 62 0.48 -17.37 10.13
N THR A 63 -0.86 -17.42 10.15
CA THR A 63 -1.65 -18.27 9.23
C THR A 63 -1.90 -17.64 7.86
N GLY A 64 -1.59 -16.35 7.73
CA GLY A 64 -1.75 -15.59 6.50
C GLY A 64 -0.61 -15.78 5.51
N GLU A 65 -0.91 -15.50 4.24
CA GLU A 65 0.00 -15.55 3.11
C GLU A 65 0.04 -14.17 2.45
N VAL A 66 1.27 -13.64 2.25
CA VAL A 66 1.51 -12.39 1.53
C VAL A 66 1.88 -12.68 0.07
N ILE A 67 1.09 -12.13 -0.85
CA ILE A 67 1.27 -12.26 -2.30
C ILE A 67 1.56 -10.88 -2.87
N ALA A 68 2.59 -10.77 -3.71
CA ALA A 68 2.94 -9.53 -4.42
C ALA A 68 2.95 -9.77 -5.93
N THR A 69 2.39 -8.85 -6.71
CA THR A 69 2.33 -8.99 -8.17
C THR A 69 3.55 -8.43 -8.90
N GLY A 70 4.29 -7.51 -8.25
CA GLY A 70 5.15 -6.54 -8.92
C GLY A 70 4.34 -5.58 -9.80
N ALA A 71 5.03 -4.68 -10.52
CA ALA A 71 4.38 -3.78 -11.47
C ALA A 71 3.86 -4.54 -12.70
N ARG A 72 2.57 -4.36 -13.02
CA ARG A 72 1.88 -4.98 -14.15
C ARG A 72 1.14 -3.94 -14.97
N LYS A 73 1.33 -3.97 -16.29
CA LYS A 73 0.59 -3.14 -17.23
C LYS A 73 -0.77 -3.77 -17.56
N SER A 74 -1.76 -2.94 -17.76
CA SER A 74 -3.11 -3.28 -18.21
C SER A 74 -3.64 -2.16 -19.12
N GLN A 75 -4.87 -2.31 -19.62
CA GLN A 75 -5.53 -1.24 -20.39
C GLN A 75 -5.81 0.00 -19.52
N ASP A 76 -5.98 -0.19 -18.22
CA ASP A 76 -6.33 0.88 -17.27
C ASP A 76 -5.12 1.62 -16.72
N GLY A 77 -3.90 1.19 -17.07
CA GLY A 77 -2.64 1.75 -16.60
C GLY A 77 -1.69 0.69 -16.06
N VAL A 78 -0.76 1.10 -15.19
CA VAL A 78 0.18 0.20 -14.52
C VAL A 78 -0.12 0.14 -13.03
N ALA A 79 -0.06 -1.04 -12.42
CA ALA A 79 -0.37 -1.23 -11.00
C ALA A 79 0.47 -2.35 -10.38
N ALA A 80 0.58 -2.32 -9.06
CA ALA A 80 1.14 -3.39 -8.24
C ALA A 80 0.26 -3.60 -7.01
N LEU A 81 0.09 -4.87 -6.63
CA LEU A 81 -0.67 -5.29 -5.47
C LEU A 81 0.21 -6.05 -4.49
N TRP A 82 0.04 -5.75 -3.21
CA TRP A 82 0.43 -6.62 -2.10
C TRP A 82 -0.82 -7.03 -1.35
N VAL A 83 -1.02 -8.32 -1.18
CA VAL A 83 -2.25 -8.91 -0.67
C VAL A 83 -1.92 -9.82 0.50
N LEU A 84 -2.65 -9.68 1.61
CA LEU A 84 -2.61 -10.60 2.73
C LEU A 84 -3.95 -11.34 2.86
N THR A 85 -3.91 -12.66 2.63
CA THR A 85 -5.06 -13.57 2.74
C THR A 85 -4.82 -14.62 3.81
N TRP A 86 -5.87 -15.10 4.48
CA TRP A 86 -5.76 -16.14 5.52
C TRP A 86 -7.01 -17.04 5.55
N PRO A 87 -6.96 -18.23 6.20
CA PRO A 87 -8.01 -19.24 6.11
C PRO A 87 -9.41 -18.76 6.48
N GLU A 88 -9.55 -18.06 7.61
CA GLU A 88 -10.84 -17.61 8.15
C GLU A 88 -11.50 -16.58 7.24
N GLN A 89 -10.72 -15.65 6.65
CA GLN A 89 -11.20 -14.71 5.65
C GLN A 89 -11.66 -15.42 4.37
N ARG A 90 -10.90 -16.40 3.89
CA ARG A 90 -11.27 -17.17 2.70
C ARG A 90 -12.54 -18.00 2.92
N ALA A 91 -12.67 -18.62 4.08
CA ALA A 91 -13.83 -19.46 4.43
C ALA A 91 -15.16 -18.70 4.39
N VAL A 92 -15.13 -17.38 4.66
CA VAL A 92 -16.32 -16.51 4.64
C VAL A 92 -16.44 -15.66 3.37
N GLY A 93 -15.54 -15.84 2.41
CA GLY A 93 -15.61 -15.28 1.06
C GLY A 93 -15.54 -13.75 0.99
N ILE A 94 -14.87 -13.08 1.94
CA ILE A 94 -14.61 -11.63 1.85
C ILE A 94 -13.28 -11.36 1.17
N ASN A 95 -13.01 -10.12 0.77
CA ASN A 95 -11.74 -9.76 0.15
C ASN A 95 -10.57 -9.82 1.16
N PRO A 96 -9.34 -10.08 0.71
CA PRO A 96 -8.14 -9.98 1.53
C PRO A 96 -7.76 -8.51 1.82
N ILE A 97 -6.85 -8.29 2.77
CA ILE A 97 -6.20 -6.97 2.91
C ILE A 97 -5.41 -6.70 1.63
N THR A 98 -5.57 -5.50 1.07
CA THR A 98 -4.88 -5.11 -0.16
C THR A 98 -4.16 -3.78 0.03
N LEU A 99 -2.88 -3.73 -0.35
CA LEU A 99 -2.14 -2.50 -0.62
C LEU A 99 -1.99 -2.39 -2.14
N HIS A 100 -2.50 -1.31 -2.72
CA HIS A 100 -2.57 -1.12 -4.16
C HIS A 100 -1.84 0.16 -4.56
N ALA A 101 -0.68 0.00 -5.20
CA ALA A 101 -0.02 1.08 -5.91
C ALA A 101 -0.51 1.09 -7.35
N PHE A 102 -0.97 2.23 -7.87
CA PHE A 102 -1.49 2.31 -9.23
C PHE A 102 -1.22 3.64 -9.90
N TYR A 103 -1.04 3.58 -11.21
CA TYR A 103 -0.91 4.73 -12.08
C TYR A 103 -1.86 4.61 -13.27
N GLY A 104 -3.08 5.10 -13.08
CA GLY A 104 -4.13 5.04 -14.09
C GLY A 104 -3.75 5.73 -15.40
N ALA A 105 -4.28 5.27 -16.52
CA ALA A 105 -3.92 5.78 -17.86
C ALA A 105 -4.17 7.29 -18.03
N GLY A 106 -5.23 7.81 -17.40
CA GLY A 106 -5.57 9.24 -17.41
C GLY A 106 -5.00 10.06 -16.24
N PHE A 107 -4.19 9.45 -15.37
CA PHE A 107 -3.72 10.09 -14.16
C PHE A 107 -2.43 10.86 -14.44
N HIS A 108 -2.26 11.99 -13.74
CA HIS A 108 -1.00 12.74 -13.75
C HIS A 108 0.07 12.06 -12.88
N HIS A 109 -0.35 11.43 -11.76
CA HIS A 109 0.52 10.79 -10.77
C HIS A 109 0.03 9.41 -10.32
N PRO A 110 0.94 8.55 -9.85
CA PRO A 110 0.56 7.33 -9.17
C PRO A 110 0.05 7.59 -7.75
N HIS A 111 -0.71 6.62 -7.25
CA HIS A 111 -1.33 6.65 -5.94
C HIS A 111 -1.12 5.31 -5.22
N LEU A 112 -1.30 5.35 -3.91
CA LEU A 112 -1.40 4.19 -3.04
C LEU A 112 -2.81 4.15 -2.43
N ARG A 113 -3.45 2.98 -2.33
CA ARG A 113 -4.76 2.82 -1.68
C ARG A 113 -4.93 1.46 -1.03
N GLY A 114 -6.01 1.33 -0.25
CA GLY A 114 -6.55 0.04 0.17
C GLY A 114 -7.69 -0.44 -0.74
N GLY A 115 -8.17 -1.67 -0.50
CA GLY A 115 -9.40 -2.17 -1.11
C GLY A 115 -10.67 -1.48 -0.60
N THR A 116 -10.62 -0.90 0.60
CA THR A 116 -11.73 -0.27 1.33
C THR A 116 -11.45 1.18 1.76
N VAL A 117 -10.18 1.62 1.72
CA VAL A 117 -9.77 3.00 2.05
C VAL A 117 -9.27 3.76 0.83
N GLY A 118 -9.30 5.10 0.94
CA GLY A 118 -9.06 6.04 -0.16
C GLY A 118 -7.63 6.11 -0.67
N ASP A 119 -7.31 7.18 -1.39
CA ASP A 119 -6.07 7.33 -2.11
C ASP A 119 -5.08 8.26 -1.39
N TRP A 120 -3.82 7.84 -1.35
CA TRP A 120 -2.65 8.62 -0.95
C TRP A 120 -1.80 8.92 -2.20
N PRO A 121 -1.12 10.07 -2.27
CA PRO A 121 -0.15 10.32 -3.33
C PRO A 121 1.04 9.37 -3.19
N LEU A 122 1.64 8.97 -4.31
CA LEU A 122 2.83 8.13 -4.29
C LEU A 122 4.02 8.86 -4.94
N ASN A 123 4.84 9.51 -4.12
CA ASN A 123 6.06 10.22 -4.52
C ASN A 123 7.26 9.65 -3.75
N ALA A 124 7.69 8.45 -4.14
CA ALA A 124 8.85 7.78 -3.55
C ALA A 124 9.82 7.30 -4.63
N PHE A 125 11.00 7.92 -4.70
CA PHE A 125 11.99 7.69 -5.75
C PHE A 125 13.32 7.16 -5.20
N THR A 126 13.45 7.11 -3.87
CA THR A 126 14.66 6.68 -3.17
C THR A 126 14.33 5.66 -2.08
N PRO A 127 15.30 4.82 -1.66
CA PRO A 127 15.09 3.91 -0.53
C PRO A 127 14.64 4.60 0.75
N ARG A 128 15.12 5.84 1.00
CA ARG A 128 14.75 6.64 2.17
C ARG A 128 13.28 7.09 2.10
N GLN A 129 12.82 7.57 0.95
CA GLN A 129 11.42 7.95 0.75
C GLN A 129 10.51 6.72 0.86
N ALA A 130 10.90 5.59 0.25
CA ALA A 130 10.13 4.35 0.37
C ALA A 130 10.02 3.85 1.83
N ALA A 131 11.10 3.95 2.61
CA ALA A 131 11.06 3.64 4.04
C ALA A 131 10.11 4.54 4.81
N ALA A 132 10.01 5.81 4.41
CA ALA A 132 9.14 6.79 5.03
C ALA A 132 7.64 6.53 4.76
N GLU A 133 7.30 5.69 3.77
CA GLU A 133 5.92 5.27 3.48
C GLU A 133 5.41 4.15 4.41
N LEU A 134 6.29 3.51 5.18
CA LEU A 134 5.90 2.40 6.06
C LEU A 134 4.74 2.76 7.03
N PRO A 135 4.69 3.95 7.67
CA PRO A 135 3.53 4.35 8.47
C PRO A 135 2.23 4.42 7.65
N THR A 136 2.28 4.92 6.41
CA THR A 136 1.12 4.96 5.49
C THR A 136 0.65 3.54 5.16
N LEU A 137 1.57 2.65 4.80
CA LEU A 137 1.28 1.24 4.49
C LEU A 137 0.62 0.52 5.67
N ARG A 138 1.12 0.75 6.90
CA ARG A 138 0.52 0.24 8.14
C ARG A 138 -0.87 0.81 8.38
N ALA A 139 -1.07 2.10 8.14
CA ALA A 139 -2.37 2.73 8.30
C ALA A 139 -3.41 2.14 7.33
N ILE A 140 -3.02 1.91 6.07
CA ILE A 140 -3.87 1.24 5.08
C ILE A 140 -4.19 -0.19 5.53
N ALA A 141 -3.18 -1.01 5.84
CA ALA A 141 -3.39 -2.40 6.27
C ALA A 141 -4.30 -2.52 7.51
N SER A 142 -4.11 -1.63 8.49
CA SER A 142 -4.93 -1.58 9.70
C SER A 142 -6.38 -1.20 9.39
N ALA A 143 -6.58 -0.20 8.53
CA ALA A 143 -7.92 0.23 8.15
C ALA A 143 -8.64 -0.80 7.29
N GLU A 144 -7.93 -1.49 6.39
CA GLU A 144 -8.46 -2.64 5.64
C GLU A 144 -8.98 -3.71 6.59
N LEU A 145 -8.15 -4.17 7.54
CA LEU A 145 -8.53 -5.22 8.46
C LEU A 145 -9.73 -4.82 9.32
N HIS A 146 -9.73 -3.59 9.83
CA HIS A 146 -10.86 -3.03 10.56
C HIS A 146 -12.14 -3.06 9.73
N ASN A 147 -12.09 -2.60 8.48
CA ASN A 147 -13.25 -2.56 7.60
C ASN A 147 -13.74 -3.95 7.18
N LEU A 148 -12.84 -4.92 7.00
CA LEU A 148 -13.20 -6.32 6.71
C LEU A 148 -13.95 -6.96 7.89
N VAL A 149 -13.58 -6.63 9.13
CA VAL A 149 -14.32 -7.07 10.32
C VAL A 149 -15.77 -6.57 10.29
N PHE A 150 -16.06 -5.36 9.81
CA PHE A 150 -17.45 -4.87 9.67
C PHE A 150 -18.26 -5.59 8.59
N GLN A 151 -17.61 -6.19 7.59
CA GLN A 151 -18.30 -6.99 6.57
C GLN A 151 -18.72 -8.37 7.10
N ARG A 152 -18.11 -8.81 8.20
CA ARG A 152 -18.41 -10.06 8.92
C ARG A 152 -18.47 -9.79 10.41
N ASP A 153 -17.48 -10.26 11.16
CA ASP A 153 -17.25 -9.96 12.56
C ASP A 153 -15.81 -10.33 12.95
N TYR A 154 -15.46 -10.13 14.23
CA TYR A 154 -14.12 -10.35 14.75
C TYR A 154 -13.59 -11.79 14.60
N ARG A 155 -14.45 -12.79 14.36
CA ARG A 155 -14.03 -14.20 14.26
C ARG A 155 -13.17 -14.50 13.03
N ILE A 156 -13.11 -13.57 12.08
CA ILE A 156 -12.12 -13.65 11.00
C ILE A 156 -10.70 -13.36 11.50
N ILE A 157 -10.48 -12.94 12.75
CA ILE A 157 -9.16 -12.59 13.29
C ILE A 157 -8.69 -13.69 14.26
N PRO A 158 -7.75 -14.56 13.86
CA PRO A 158 -7.26 -15.67 14.67
C PRO A 158 -6.85 -15.30 16.10
N ALA A 159 -6.19 -14.15 16.30
CA ALA A 159 -5.77 -13.72 17.63
C ALA A 159 -6.94 -13.51 18.62
N THR A 160 -8.16 -13.28 18.12
CA THR A 160 -9.35 -13.05 18.96
C THR A 160 -10.11 -14.32 19.31
N THR A 161 -9.97 -15.39 18.52
CA THR A 161 -10.72 -16.65 18.67
C THR A 161 -9.84 -17.81 19.13
N HIS A 162 -8.56 -17.82 18.77
CA HIS A 162 -7.62 -18.89 19.13
C HIS A 162 -6.77 -18.52 20.35
N GLY A 163 -6.75 -17.25 20.74
CA GLY A 163 -6.00 -16.71 21.88
C GLY A 163 -6.77 -16.68 23.21
N GLN A 164 -8.05 -17.02 23.24
CA GLN A 164 -8.80 -17.19 24.49
C GLN A 164 -8.77 -18.65 24.93
N ALA A 165 -7.72 -19.03 25.67
CA ALA A 165 -7.92 -20.02 26.72
C ALA A 165 -8.93 -19.41 27.72
N SER A 166 -9.95 -20.20 28.06
CA SER A 166 -11.06 -19.84 28.95
C SER A 166 -10.62 -19.27 30.30
#